data_AF-A0A7W0YRZ4-F1
#
_entry.id   AF-A0A7W0YRZ4-F1
#
_cell.length_a   1.000
_cell.length_b   1.000
_cell.length_c   1.000
_cell.angle_alpha   90.00
_cell.angle_beta   90.00
_cell.angle_gamma   90.00
#
_symmetry.space_group_name_H-M   'P 1'
#
loop_
_entity.id
_entity.type
_entity.pdbx_description
1 polymer ?
#
loop_
_entity_poly.entity_id
_entity_poly.type
_entity_poly.pdbx_seq_one_letter_code
_entity_poly.pdbx_strand_id
1 'polypeptide(L)'
;MYLKYPLPVDAGAFAARLQSDAIVRAGGKLLFEPRMRVVHDFEGWAMEGDIRRNIGYGTIKTRLRQHLLPYAWLTRLGPASIPLFSVGKTLNSWADCLRCARHYGVRWYELPLALALAVVVNLMEIPGMLSAFSRSELTDTAYR
;
A
#
# COMPACT_ATOMS: atom_id res chain seq x y z
N MET A 1 -22.29 5.26 10.93
CA MET A 1 -21.36 5.87 9.95
C MET A 1 -20.94 4.88 8.87
N TYR A 2 -20.55 3.64 9.18
CA TYR A 2 -20.18 2.62 8.17
C TYR A 2 -21.35 2.24 7.23
N LEU A 3 -22.60 2.24 7.70
CA LEU A 3 -23.79 2.00 6.84
C LEU A 3 -23.96 3.03 5.71
N LYS A 4 -23.40 4.25 5.87
CA LYS A 4 -23.44 5.30 4.85
C LYS A 4 -22.37 5.08 3.75
N TYR A 5 -21.32 4.34 4.06
CA TYR A 5 -20.23 3.99 3.16
C TYR A 5 -20.08 2.46 3.18
N PRO A 6 -21.00 1.71 2.55
CA PRO A 6 -20.97 0.26 2.57
C PRO A 6 -19.67 -0.26 1.94
N LEU A 7 -19.23 -1.43 2.40
CA LEU A 7 -18.03 -2.09 1.85
C LEU A 7 -18.35 -2.51 0.40
N PRO A 8 -17.61 -2.02 -0.61
CA PRO A 8 -17.93 -2.33 -2.00
C PRO A 8 -17.66 -3.80 -2.31
N VAL A 9 -18.74 -4.54 -2.58
CA VAL A 9 -18.72 -6.00 -2.76
C VAL A 9 -17.97 -6.45 -4.02
N ASP A 10 -17.87 -5.56 -5.00
CA ASP A 10 -17.18 -5.77 -6.29
C ASP A 10 -15.68 -5.43 -6.23
N ALA A 11 -15.20 -4.88 -5.10
CA ALA A 11 -13.83 -4.42 -4.93
C ALA A 11 -12.85 -5.44 -4.33
N GLY A 12 -13.35 -6.63 -3.95
CA GLY A 12 -12.54 -7.72 -3.42
C GLY A 12 -11.67 -7.28 -2.24
N ALA A 13 -10.42 -7.73 -2.21
CA ALA A 13 -9.45 -7.44 -1.14
C ALA A 13 -9.18 -5.93 -0.91
N PHE A 14 -9.56 -5.06 -1.85
CA PHE A 14 -9.33 -3.62 -1.75
C PHE A 14 -10.54 -2.84 -1.21
N ALA A 15 -11.66 -3.50 -0.96
CA ALA A 15 -12.90 -2.88 -0.51
C ALA A 15 -12.74 -2.08 0.79
N ALA A 16 -11.99 -2.63 1.75
CA ALA A 16 -11.72 -1.99 3.04
C ALA A 16 -10.99 -0.63 2.88
N ARG A 17 -10.06 -0.54 1.91
CA ARG A 17 -9.34 0.71 1.62
C ARG A 17 -10.27 1.77 1.03
N LEU A 18 -11.08 1.40 0.04
CA LEU A 18 -12.04 2.31 -0.60
C LEU A 18 -13.04 2.86 0.42
N GLN A 19 -13.54 2.01 1.30
CA GLN A 19 -14.43 2.39 2.38
C GLN A 19 -13.75 3.36 3.36
N SER A 20 -12.53 3.02 3.82
CA SER A 20 -11.78 3.82 4.78
C SER A 20 -11.48 5.22 4.22
N ASP A 21 -11.03 5.30 2.97
CA ASP A 21 -10.77 6.58 2.29
C ASP A 21 -12.04 7.44 2.17
N ALA A 22 -13.20 6.83 1.88
CA ALA A 22 -14.48 7.53 1.81
C ALA A 22 -14.92 8.07 3.18
N ILE A 23 -14.77 7.28 4.25
CA ILE A 23 -15.09 7.69 5.63
C ILE A 23 -14.21 8.88 6.05
N VAL A 24 -12.90 8.82 5.80
CA VAL A 24 -11.96 9.89 6.16
C VAL A 24 -12.26 11.19 5.41
N ARG A 25 -12.56 11.11 4.10
CA ARG A 25 -12.95 12.30 3.30
C ARG A 25 -14.24 12.96 3.77
N ALA A 26 -15.13 12.18 4.37
CA ALA A 26 -16.37 12.68 4.96
C ALA A 26 -16.17 13.30 6.36
N GLY A 27 -14.93 13.45 6.82
CA GLY A 27 -14.59 13.94 8.17
C GLY A 27 -14.69 12.87 9.26
N GLY A 28 -14.85 11.59 8.88
CA GLY A 28 -14.86 10.47 9.81
C GLY A 28 -13.49 10.20 10.41
N LYS A 29 -13.48 9.70 11.64
CA LYS A 29 -12.26 9.25 12.34
C LYS A 29 -12.24 7.73 12.39
N LEU A 30 -11.10 7.15 12.04
CA LEU A 30 -10.81 5.73 12.23
C LEU A 30 -9.98 5.60 13.50
N LEU A 31 -10.46 4.78 14.45
CA LEU A 31 -9.82 4.56 15.74
C LEU A 31 -9.39 3.09 15.84
N PHE A 32 -8.27 2.85 16.52
CA PHE A 32 -7.88 1.51 16.92
C PHE A 32 -8.70 1.07 18.12
N GLU A 33 -9.19 -0.18 18.12
CA GLU A 33 -9.75 -0.82 19.31
C GLU A 33 -8.61 -1.08 20.30
N PRO A 34 -8.56 -0.41 21.46
CA PRO A 34 -7.42 -0.48 22.38
C PRO A 34 -7.10 -1.89 22.90
N ARG A 35 -8.10 -2.78 22.89
CA ARG A 35 -7.93 -4.17 23.33
C ARG A 35 -7.58 -5.13 22.21
N MET A 36 -7.61 -4.68 20.95
CA MET A 36 -7.29 -5.52 19.81
C MET A 36 -5.79 -5.81 19.78
N ARG A 37 -5.44 -7.09 19.72
CA ARG A 37 -4.07 -7.55 19.50
C ARG A 37 -3.99 -8.12 18.09
N VAL A 38 -3.06 -7.61 17.32
CA VAL A 38 -2.72 -8.15 16.00
C VAL A 38 -1.34 -8.78 16.13
N VAL A 39 -1.25 -10.07 15.86
CA VAL A 39 0.03 -10.79 15.78
C VAL A 39 0.33 -10.97 14.31
N HIS A 40 1.41 -10.37 13.84
CA HIS A 40 1.94 -10.61 12.51
C HIS A 40 3.02 -11.67 12.63
N ASP A 41 2.77 -12.87 12.13
CA ASP A 41 3.84 -13.85 11.95
C ASP A 41 4.60 -13.47 10.67
N PHE A 42 5.91 -13.31 10.77
CA PHE A 42 6.74 -12.94 9.63
C PHE A 42 7.49 -14.17 9.14
N GLU A 43 6.98 -14.77 8.08
CA GLU A 43 7.51 -16.03 7.53
C GLU A 43 8.72 -15.81 6.60
N GLY A 44 9.17 -14.57 6.43
CA GLY A 44 10.38 -14.21 5.68
C GLY A 44 10.12 -13.45 4.37
N TRP A 45 11.13 -13.43 3.51
CA TRP A 45 11.15 -12.59 2.32
C TRP A 45 10.13 -12.98 1.23
N ALA A 46 9.75 -14.25 1.16
CA ALA A 46 8.70 -14.70 0.23
C ALA A 46 7.34 -14.08 0.61
N MET A 47 7.04 -14.07 1.90
CA MET A 47 5.84 -13.49 2.53
C MET A 47 5.81 -11.96 2.32
N GLU A 48 6.94 -11.27 2.54
CA GLU A 48 7.10 -9.84 2.22
C GLU A 48 6.91 -9.54 0.73
N GLY A 49 7.52 -10.35 -0.15
CA GLY A 49 7.39 -10.19 -1.60
C GLY A 49 5.94 -10.29 -2.07
N ASP A 50 5.17 -11.24 -1.51
CA ASP A 50 3.75 -11.37 -1.83
C ASP A 50 2.92 -10.19 -1.30
N ILE A 51 3.19 -9.71 -0.07
CA ILE A 51 2.57 -8.48 0.46
C ILE A 51 2.83 -7.32 -0.49
N ARG A 52 4.08 -7.10 -0.88
CA ARG A 52 4.48 -5.96 -1.72
C ARG A 52 3.84 -6.04 -3.09
N ARG A 53 3.80 -7.22 -3.70
CA ARG A 53 3.08 -7.45 -4.95
C ARG A 53 1.60 -7.08 -4.81
N ASN A 54 0.92 -7.50 -3.75
CA ASN A 54 -0.49 -7.15 -3.50
C ASN A 54 -0.70 -5.65 -3.26
N ILE A 55 0.19 -5.00 -2.50
CA ILE A 55 0.18 -3.55 -2.27
C ILE A 55 0.35 -2.80 -3.59
N GLY A 56 1.29 -3.22 -4.43
CA GLY A 56 1.53 -2.67 -5.76
C GLY A 56 0.29 -2.75 -6.65
N TYR A 57 -0.31 -3.94 -6.75
CA TYR A 57 -1.54 -4.12 -7.51
C TYR A 57 -2.67 -3.24 -7.00
N GLY A 58 -2.91 -3.25 -5.68
CA GLY A 58 -3.94 -2.43 -5.06
C GLY A 58 -3.76 -0.94 -5.32
N THR A 59 -2.51 -0.47 -5.34
CA THR A 59 -2.17 0.94 -5.61
C THR A 59 -2.67 1.39 -6.97
N ILE A 60 -2.50 0.56 -8.00
CA ILE A 60 -2.94 0.87 -9.36
C ILE A 60 -4.42 0.57 -9.53
N LYS A 61 -4.89 -0.61 -9.11
CA LYS A 61 -6.29 -1.04 -9.30
C LYS A 61 -7.29 -0.09 -8.68
N THR A 62 -7.01 0.40 -7.46
CA THR A 62 -7.89 1.37 -6.79
C THR A 62 -7.93 2.70 -7.54
N ARG A 63 -6.80 3.19 -8.06
CA ARG A 63 -6.72 4.44 -8.84
C ARG A 63 -7.37 4.34 -10.21
N LEU A 64 -7.29 3.17 -10.86
CA LEU A 64 -8.03 2.88 -12.09
C LEU A 64 -9.55 2.91 -11.86
N ARG A 65 -10.02 2.45 -10.70
CA ARG A 65 -11.45 2.45 -10.36
C ARG A 65 -11.96 3.79 -9.82
N GLN A 66 -11.13 4.54 -9.10
CA GLN A 66 -11.54 5.77 -8.40
C GLN A 66 -10.63 6.95 -8.75
N HIS A 67 -11.10 7.79 -9.67
CA HIS A 67 -10.40 8.98 -10.17
C HIS A 67 -10.20 10.08 -9.12
N LEU A 68 -10.94 10.05 -8.01
CA LEU A 68 -10.80 11.00 -6.91
C LEU A 68 -9.63 10.68 -5.97
N LEU A 69 -8.94 9.54 -6.14
CA LEU A 69 -7.77 9.20 -5.32
C LEU A 69 -6.57 10.09 -5.68
N PRO A 70 -5.70 10.45 -4.71
CA PRO A 70 -4.51 11.24 -4.98
C PRO A 70 -3.66 10.58 -6.07
N TYR A 71 -3.26 11.41 -7.05
CA TYR A 71 -2.45 11.00 -8.19
C TYR A 71 -3.10 9.93 -9.08
N ALA A 72 -4.41 9.72 -9.00
CA ALA A 72 -5.11 8.78 -9.89
C ALA A 72 -4.93 9.16 -11.37
N TRP A 73 -4.80 10.45 -11.69
CA TRP A 73 -4.55 10.90 -13.05
C TRP A 73 -3.27 10.30 -13.68
N LEU A 74 -2.27 9.92 -12.88
CA LEU A 74 -1.04 9.30 -13.38
C LEU A 74 -1.30 7.97 -14.07
N THR A 75 -2.34 7.22 -13.69
CA THR A 75 -2.64 5.92 -14.31
C THR A 75 -3.03 6.05 -15.78
N ARG A 76 -3.34 7.26 -16.27
CA ARG A 76 -3.56 7.55 -17.69
C ARG A 76 -2.31 7.34 -18.55
N LEU A 77 -1.13 7.41 -17.95
CA LEU A 77 0.15 7.10 -18.61
C LEU A 77 0.38 5.58 -18.73
N GLY A 78 -0.56 4.75 -18.27
CA GLY A 78 -0.44 3.29 -18.30
C GLY A 78 0.77 2.81 -17.48
N PRO A 79 1.44 1.73 -17.90
CA PRO A 79 2.64 1.20 -17.23
C PRO A 79 3.79 2.22 -17.07
N ALA A 80 3.86 3.25 -17.91
CA ALA A 80 4.86 4.32 -17.78
C ALA A 80 4.68 5.17 -16.50
N SER A 81 3.55 5.07 -15.82
CA SER A 81 3.33 5.71 -14.51
C SER A 81 4.04 5.01 -13.35
N ILE A 82 4.45 3.75 -13.51
CA ILE A 82 5.00 2.91 -12.44
C ILE A 82 6.24 3.56 -11.78
N PRO A 83 7.25 4.06 -12.54
CA PRO A 83 8.39 4.73 -11.93
C PRO A 83 7.98 5.91 -11.03
N LEU A 84 6.97 6.69 -11.42
CA LEU A 84 6.49 7.83 -10.63
C LEU A 84 5.85 7.37 -9.31
N PHE A 85 5.05 6.30 -9.34
CA PHE A 85 4.50 5.72 -8.11
C PHE A 85 5.59 5.14 -7.20
N SER A 86 6.56 4.40 -7.77
CA SER A 86 7.66 3.81 -7.01
C SER A 86 8.56 4.88 -6.37
N VAL A 87 8.86 5.97 -7.09
CA VAL A 87 9.61 7.11 -6.53
C VAL A 87 8.82 7.78 -5.40
N GLY A 88 7.54 8.09 -5.62
CA GLY A 88 6.72 8.72 -4.59
C GLY A 88 6.60 7.89 -3.31
N LYS A 89 6.46 6.55 -3.46
CA LYS A 89 6.47 5.62 -2.32
C LYS A 89 7.83 5.55 -1.63
N THR A 90 8.92 5.50 -2.39
CA THR A 90 10.27 5.50 -1.84
C THR A 90 10.54 6.75 -1.01
N LEU A 91 10.17 7.92 -1.51
CA LEU A 91 10.30 9.18 -0.77
C LEU A 91 9.48 9.19 0.52
N ASN A 92 8.25 8.66 0.50
CA ASN A 92 7.44 8.51 1.71
C ASN A 92 8.08 7.53 2.70
N SER A 93 8.57 6.38 2.25
CA SER A 93 9.28 5.42 3.10
C SER A 93 10.54 6.03 3.71
N TRP A 94 11.30 6.81 2.95
CA TRP A 94 12.46 7.53 3.47
C TRP A 94 12.08 8.56 4.52
N ALA A 95 11.02 9.35 4.28
CA ALA A 95 10.50 10.28 5.27
C ALA A 95 10.05 9.56 6.55
N ASP A 96 9.42 8.39 6.44
CA ASP A 96 9.05 7.55 7.58
C ASP A 96 10.27 6.98 8.30
N CYS A 97 11.29 6.49 7.59
CA CYS A 97 12.55 6.05 8.20
C CYS A 97 13.18 7.18 9.03
N LEU A 98 13.23 8.40 8.48
CA LEU A 98 13.80 9.56 9.17
C LEU A 98 12.95 9.99 10.38
N ARG A 99 11.63 10.05 10.22
CA ARG A 99 10.69 10.45 11.26
C ARG A 99 10.65 9.46 12.41
N CYS A 100 10.68 8.17 12.10
CA CYS A 100 10.50 7.10 13.07
C CYS A 100 11.81 6.52 13.60
N ALA A 101 12.98 6.86 13.02
CA ALA A 101 14.29 6.34 13.46
C ALA A 101 14.47 6.42 14.98
N ARG A 102 14.13 7.57 15.59
CA ARG A 102 14.23 7.77 17.03
C ARG A 102 13.26 6.91 17.84
N HIS A 103 12.05 6.70 17.33
CA HIS A 103 11.02 5.90 18.01
C HIS A 103 11.36 4.41 18.02
N TYR A 104 12.06 3.93 16.99
CA TYR A 104 12.49 2.53 16.88
C TYR A 104 13.93 2.29 17.35
N GLY A 105 14.59 3.29 17.93
CA GLY A 105 15.98 3.15 18.42
C GLY A 105 17.02 2.90 17.33
N VAL A 106 16.72 3.27 16.08
CA VAL A 106 17.61 3.09 14.93
C VAL A 106 18.82 4.00 15.09
N ARG A 107 20.02 3.41 15.01
CA ARG A 107 21.27 4.16 15.11
C ARG A 107 21.55 4.87 13.79
N TRP A 108 22.28 5.99 13.85
CA TRP A 108 22.54 6.82 12.67
C TRP A 108 23.21 6.06 11.52
N TYR A 109 24.04 5.06 11.82
CA TYR A 109 24.73 4.23 10.82
C TYR A 109 23.85 3.10 10.25
N GLU A 110 22.73 2.77 10.90
CA GLU A 110 21.72 1.81 10.40
C GLU A 110 20.74 2.50 9.44
N LEU A 111 20.62 3.83 9.54
CA LEU A 111 19.71 4.62 8.72
C LEU A 111 20.00 4.47 7.21
N PRO A 112 21.26 4.54 6.70
CA PRO A 112 21.52 4.28 5.29
C PRO A 112 21.06 2.89 4.83
N LEU A 113 21.23 1.87 5.67
CA LEU A 113 20.76 0.52 5.39
C LEU A 113 19.23 0.47 5.31
N ALA A 114 18.53 1.12 6.23
CA ALA A 114 17.07 1.22 6.21
C ALA A 114 16.56 1.94 4.95
N LEU A 115 17.22 3.04 4.54
CA LEU A 115 16.89 3.76 3.32
C LEU A 115 17.12 2.92 2.07
N ALA A 116 18.22 2.16 2.01
CA ALA A 116 18.49 1.22 0.92
C ALA A 116 17.45 0.09 0.87
N LEU A 117 17.09 -0.46 2.03
CA LEU A 117 16.09 -1.51 2.14
C LEU A 117 14.70 -1.00 1.69
N ALA A 118 14.36 0.24 2.02
CA ALA A 118 13.12 0.86 1.56
C ALA A 118 13.04 0.91 0.03
N VAL A 119 14.16 1.12 -0.68
CA VAL A 119 14.18 1.05 -2.15
C VAL A 119 13.86 -0.37 -2.61
N VAL A 120 14.59 -1.38 -2.10
CA VAL A 120 14.39 -2.78 -2.48
C VAL A 120 12.94 -3.22 -2.27
N VAL A 121 12.39 -2.92 -1.10
CA VAL A 121 11.02 -3.28 -0.71
C VAL A 121 9.97 -2.59 -1.59
N ASN A 122 10.17 -1.32 -1.95
CA ASN A 122 9.25 -0.63 -2.88
C ASN A 122 9.37 -1.15 -4.32
N LEU A 123 10.55 -1.63 -4.75
CA LEU A 123 10.71 -2.24 -6.08
C LEU A 123 9.98 -3.59 -6.19
N MET A 124 9.83 -4.33 -5.08
CA MET A 124 9.05 -5.58 -5.04
C MET A 124 7.55 -5.37 -5.37
N GLU A 125 7.06 -4.14 -5.32
CA GLU A 125 5.68 -3.82 -5.68
C GLU A 125 5.44 -3.74 -7.20
N ILE A 126 6.50 -3.53 -8.00
CA ILE A 126 6.40 -3.30 -9.45
C ILE A 126 5.66 -4.43 -10.19
N PRO A 127 5.95 -5.73 -9.94
CA PRO A 127 5.22 -6.81 -10.60
C PRO A 127 3.71 -6.75 -10.34
N GLY A 128 3.31 -6.36 -9.14
CA GLY A 128 1.91 -6.15 -8.78
C GLY A 128 1.29 -4.98 -9.53
N MET A 129 2.01 -3.86 -9.63
CA MET A 129 1.56 -2.69 -10.40
C MET A 129 1.37 -3.02 -11.87
N LEU A 130 2.30 -3.76 -12.48
CA LEU A 130 2.19 -4.23 -13.87
C LEU A 130 0.96 -5.13 -14.06
N SER A 131 0.77 -6.09 -13.16
CA SER A 131 -0.38 -7.01 -13.20
C SER A 131 -1.73 -6.30 -13.10
N ALA A 132 -1.79 -5.14 -12.43
CA ALA A 132 -3.01 -4.35 -12.34
C ALA A 132 -3.39 -3.64 -13.65
N PHE A 133 -2.42 -3.38 -14.53
CA PHE A 133 -2.67 -2.83 -15.87
C PHE A 133 -3.06 -3.91 -16.88
N SER A 134 -2.57 -5.15 -16.73
CA SER A 134 -3.16 -6.28 -17.43
C SER A 134 -4.54 -6.58 -16.84
N ARG A 135 -5.49 -7.09 -17.63
CA ARG A 135 -6.84 -7.47 -17.14
C ARG A 135 -6.82 -8.69 -16.19
N SER A 136 -5.69 -8.97 -15.56
CA SER A 136 -5.47 -10.11 -14.68
C SER A 136 -6.03 -9.80 -13.30
N GLU A 137 -6.81 -10.73 -12.76
CA GLU A 137 -7.18 -10.71 -11.36
C GLU A 137 -6.08 -11.37 -10.54
N LEU A 138 -5.79 -10.84 -9.35
CA LEU A 138 -4.85 -11.46 -8.41
C LEU A 138 -5.58 -12.62 -7.74
N THR A 139 -5.49 -13.81 -8.34
CA THR A 139 -6.16 -15.02 -7.86
C THR A 139 -5.34 -15.79 -6.81
N ASP A 140 -4.02 -15.60 -6.79
CA ASP A 140 -3.12 -16.29 -5.86
C ASP A 140 -2.45 -15.31 -4.90
N THR A 141 -3.04 -15.16 -3.71
CA THR A 141 -2.38 -14.58 -2.54
C THR A 141 -1.94 -15.70 -1.60
N ALA A 142 -0.72 -15.63 -1.08
CA ALA A 142 -0.23 -16.61 -0.10
C ALA A 142 -0.95 -16.48 1.26
N TYR A 143 -1.65 -15.36 1.47
CA TYR A 143 -2.52 -15.11 2.61
C TYR A 143 -3.89 -15.72 2.36
N ARG A 144 -4.22 -16.78 3.12
CA ARG A 144 -5.57 -17.33 3.28
C ARG A 144 -6.07 -17.03 4.69
#